data_AF-A0A2S8V844-F1
#
_entry.id   AF-A0A2S8V844-F1
#
_cell.length_a   1.000
_cell.length_b   1.000
_cell.length_c   1.000
_cell.angle_alpha   90.00
_cell.angle_beta   90.00
_cell.angle_gamma   90.00
#
_symmetry.space_group_name_H-M   'P 1'
#
loop_
_entity.id
_entity.type
_entity.pdbx_description
1 polymer ?
#
loop_
_entity_poly.entity_id
_entity_poly.type
_entity_poly.pdbx_seq_one_letter_code
_entity_poly.pdbx_strand_id
1 'polypeptide(L)'
;MTLYRAALSAFIFCAAFSAFPSPAHAACSDKKILSMSDEGKSVKSIAKACNMPAAKVRAVVDSDDGDEAAAASSQAPATTVKKLPSGAGVATCDCQGTVPYGDKAPELRCQSGVSIATPCAGYCPPRGVAPWRRVCS
;
A
#
# COMPACT_ATOMS: atom_id res chain seq x y z
N MET A 1 47.12 34.64 -11.46
CA MET A 1 47.61 34.10 -12.75
C MET A 1 47.82 32.62 -12.50
N THR A 2 46.98 31.69 -12.96
CA THR A 2 46.80 31.32 -14.37
C THR A 2 45.45 30.63 -14.56
N LEU A 3 44.67 31.12 -15.51
CA LEU A 3 43.41 30.54 -15.97
C LEU A 3 43.66 29.44 -17.03
N TYR A 4 42.66 28.57 -17.18
CA TYR A 4 42.36 27.76 -18.38
C TYR A 4 43.40 26.75 -18.87
N ARG A 5 43.17 25.47 -18.52
CA ARG A 5 43.31 24.38 -19.49
C ARG A 5 42.06 23.51 -19.40
N ALA A 6 41.02 24.01 -20.04
CA ALA A 6 39.82 23.23 -20.34
C ALA A 6 40.18 22.05 -21.26
N ALA A 7 39.36 21.00 -21.11
CA ALA A 7 39.09 19.97 -22.10
C ALA A 7 40.23 19.00 -22.41
N LEU A 8 40.07 17.75 -22.00
CA LEU A 8 39.69 16.64 -22.89
C LEU A 8 39.83 15.30 -22.13
N SER A 9 38.78 14.47 -22.18
CA SER A 9 38.81 12.98 -22.20
C SER A 9 39.43 12.24 -20.98
N ALA A 10 38.87 11.18 -20.40
CA ALA A 10 37.98 10.16 -20.91
C ALA A 10 37.33 9.38 -19.74
N PHE A 11 36.17 8.81 -20.05
CA PHE A 11 35.61 7.61 -19.43
C PHE A 11 36.67 6.58 -19.01
N ILE A 12 36.49 5.95 -17.84
CA ILE A 12 36.82 4.55 -17.45
C ILE A 12 36.41 4.49 -15.96
N PHE A 13 35.17 4.13 -15.60
CA PHE A 13 34.66 2.75 -15.48
C PHE A 13 35.72 1.76 -14.95
N CYS A 14 35.93 1.76 -13.65
CA CYS A 14 36.44 0.58 -12.93
C CYS A 14 35.68 0.43 -11.61
N ALA A 15 34.51 -0.20 -11.75
CA ALA A 15 33.81 -0.88 -10.68
C ALA A 15 34.73 -1.94 -10.07
N ALA A 16 35.31 -1.64 -8.91
CA ALA A 16 36.14 -2.58 -8.17
C ALA A 16 36.00 -2.33 -6.67
N PHE A 17 34.81 -2.54 -6.10
CA PHE A 17 34.67 -2.73 -4.66
C PHE A 17 33.73 -3.88 -4.32
N SER A 18 34.38 -4.98 -3.90
CA SER A 18 33.90 -6.03 -2.99
C SER A 18 32.62 -6.78 -3.35
N ALA A 19 32.80 -7.81 -4.19
CA ALA A 19 32.08 -9.07 -4.06
C ALA A 19 32.47 -9.77 -2.75
N PHE A 20 31.76 -9.45 -1.66
CA PHE A 20 31.66 -10.32 -0.48
C PHE A 20 30.21 -10.84 -0.41
N PRO A 21 29.95 -12.10 -0.81
CA PRO A 21 28.71 -12.76 -0.45
C PRO A 21 28.84 -13.21 1.00
N SER A 22 28.48 -12.36 1.96
CA SER A 22 28.18 -12.82 3.31
C SER A 22 26.89 -13.64 3.25
N PRO A 23 26.90 -14.96 3.47
CA PRO A 23 25.68 -15.74 3.61
C PRO A 23 25.25 -15.63 5.07
N ALA A 24 24.96 -14.41 5.50
CA ALA A 24 24.20 -14.19 6.72
C ALA A 24 22.76 -14.03 6.25
N HIS A 25 21.89 -14.96 6.65
CA HIS A 25 20.45 -14.83 6.57
C HIS A 25 19.99 -13.69 7.50
N ALA A 26 20.40 -12.46 7.17
CA ALA A 26 19.88 -11.24 7.71
C ALA A 26 19.03 -10.66 6.60
N ALA A 27 17.71 -10.59 6.81
CA ALA A 27 16.87 -9.71 6.02
C ALA A 27 17.60 -8.36 5.90
N CYS A 28 17.79 -7.86 4.67
CA CYS A 28 18.41 -6.54 4.50
C CYS A 28 17.70 -5.53 5.40
N SER A 29 18.48 -4.71 6.10
CA SER A 29 17.91 -3.57 6.81
C SER A 29 17.28 -2.60 5.81
N ASP A 30 16.26 -1.88 6.24
CA ASP A 30 15.51 -0.95 5.39
C ASP A 30 16.46 0.10 4.78
N LYS A 31 17.43 0.59 5.56
CA LYS A 31 18.50 1.49 5.09
C LYS A 31 19.34 0.93 3.93
N LYS A 32 19.56 -0.39 3.88
CA LYS A 32 20.29 -1.02 2.78
C LYS A 32 19.40 -1.24 1.55
N ILE A 33 18.11 -1.46 1.75
CA ILE A 33 17.12 -1.54 0.67
C ILE A 33 17.05 -0.19 -0.06
N LEU A 34 16.98 0.91 0.70
CA LEU A 34 16.96 2.28 0.17
C LEU A 34 18.24 2.59 -0.61
N SER A 35 19.41 2.37 -0.01
CA SER A 35 20.69 2.57 -0.71
C SER A 35 20.80 1.75 -2.01
N MET A 36 20.25 0.53 -2.07
CA MET A 36 20.23 -0.23 -3.32
C MET A 36 19.21 0.32 -4.34
N SER A 37 18.10 0.90 -3.87
CA SER A 37 17.10 1.55 -4.71
C SER A 37 17.64 2.84 -5.32
N ASP A 38 18.34 3.66 -4.52
CA ASP A 38 19.02 4.90 -4.97
C ASP A 38 20.09 4.63 -6.04
N GLU A 39 20.77 3.49 -5.94
CA GLU A 39 21.70 2.99 -6.96
C GLU A 39 21.00 2.53 -8.26
N GLY A 40 19.68 2.67 -8.36
CA GLY A 40 18.87 2.32 -9.53
C GLY A 40 18.59 0.82 -9.67
N LYS A 41 18.84 0.02 -8.63
CA LYS A 41 18.58 -1.42 -8.69
C LYS A 41 17.08 -1.67 -8.58
N SER A 42 16.56 -2.54 -9.45
CA SER A 42 15.14 -2.89 -9.43
C SER A 42 14.73 -3.58 -8.12
N VAL A 43 13.50 -3.36 -7.68
CA VAL A 43 12.87 -4.06 -6.53
C VAL A 43 13.08 -5.58 -6.60
N LYS A 44 13.01 -6.17 -7.81
CA LYS A 44 13.16 -7.61 -8.01
C LYS A 44 14.60 -8.09 -7.76
N SER A 45 15.60 -7.28 -8.14
CA SER A 45 17.02 -7.56 -7.82
C SER A 45 17.32 -7.39 -6.33
N ILE A 46 16.72 -6.38 -5.68
CA ILE A 46 16.90 -6.14 -4.25
C ILE A 46 16.24 -7.27 -3.44
N ALA A 47 15.01 -7.65 -3.77
CA ALA A 47 14.30 -8.78 -3.17
C ALA A 47 15.10 -10.09 -3.23
N LYS A 48 15.73 -10.36 -4.38
CA LYS A 48 16.58 -11.54 -4.57
C LYS A 48 17.90 -11.47 -3.81
N ALA A 49 18.52 -10.29 -3.72
CA ALA A 49 19.74 -10.07 -2.96
C ALA A 49 19.52 -10.15 -1.45
N CYS A 50 18.34 -9.72 -0.98
CA CYS A 50 17.96 -9.65 0.43
C CYS A 50 17.15 -10.85 0.92
N ASN A 51 16.84 -11.80 0.03
CA ASN A 51 15.94 -12.94 0.29
C ASN A 51 14.62 -12.50 0.97
N MET A 52 14.03 -11.42 0.45
CA MET A 52 12.81 -10.81 0.97
C MET A 52 11.72 -10.78 -0.12
N PRO A 53 10.43 -10.80 0.25
CA PRO A 53 9.37 -10.64 -0.73
C PRO A 53 9.41 -9.23 -1.34
N ALA A 54 9.21 -9.16 -2.65
CA ALA A 54 9.22 -7.89 -3.39
C ALA A 54 8.19 -6.86 -2.86
N ALA A 55 7.10 -7.32 -2.23
CA ALA A 55 6.14 -6.46 -1.56
C ALA A 55 6.75 -5.67 -0.38
N LYS A 56 7.62 -6.30 0.41
CA LYS A 56 8.27 -5.67 1.56
C LYS A 56 9.36 -4.69 1.12
N VAL A 57 10.10 -5.01 0.06
CA VAL A 57 11.08 -4.10 -0.56
C VAL A 57 10.39 -2.86 -1.13
N ARG A 58 9.25 -3.02 -1.81
CA ARG A 58 8.45 -1.89 -2.31
C ARG A 58 7.96 -0.99 -1.19
N ALA A 59 7.40 -1.58 -0.12
CA ALA A 59 6.91 -0.81 1.01
C ALA A 59 8.00 0.07 1.63
N VAL A 60 9.24 -0.44 1.74
CA VAL A 60 10.36 0.33 2.28
C VAL A 60 10.77 1.49 1.36
N VAL A 61 10.88 1.23 0.05
CA VAL A 61 11.23 2.27 -0.93
C VAL A 61 10.15 3.37 -1.00
N ASP A 62 8.89 2.96 -1.06
CA ASP A 62 7.73 3.87 -1.10
C ASP A 62 7.57 4.71 0.19
N SER A 63 8.13 4.24 1.31
CA SER A 63 8.09 4.98 2.58
C SER A 63 9.16 6.08 2.69
N ASP A 64 10.24 6.06 1.90
CA ASP A 64 11.31 7.08 1.93
C ASP A 64 10.98 8.28 1.03
N ASP A 65 10.27 8.04 -0.08
CA ASP A 65 9.73 9.09 -0.96
C ASP A 65 8.58 9.91 -0.33
N GLY A 66 8.16 9.58 0.90
CA GLY A 66 6.87 9.96 1.47
C GLY A 66 6.84 10.64 2.84
N ASP A 67 7.92 11.28 3.30
CA ASP A 67 7.86 12.05 4.55
C ASP A 67 7.05 13.36 4.37
N GLU A 68 5.84 13.33 4.94
CA GLU A 68 4.72 14.31 4.92
C GLU A 68 3.79 14.35 3.69
N ALA A 69 3.08 13.25 3.45
CA ALA A 69 1.62 13.28 3.46
C ALA A 69 1.01 11.87 3.35
N ALA A 70 0.05 11.60 4.25
CA ALA A 70 -0.91 10.51 4.22
C ALA A 70 -0.39 9.12 4.63
N ALA A 71 -0.92 8.65 5.76
CA ALA A 71 -1.09 7.23 6.07
C ALA A 71 -1.95 6.55 4.98
N ALA A 72 -1.34 6.28 3.82
CA ALA A 72 -1.91 5.55 2.71
C ALA A 72 -1.62 4.06 2.92
N SER A 73 -2.58 3.39 3.55
CA SER A 73 -2.61 1.93 3.63
C SER A 73 -2.55 1.32 2.22
N SER A 74 -1.43 0.68 1.89
CA SER A 74 -1.27 -0.44 0.95
C SER A 74 -2.20 -0.43 -0.28
N GLN A 75 -1.73 0.18 -1.37
CA GLN A 75 -2.26 -0.05 -2.71
C GLN A 75 -1.94 -1.48 -3.20
N ALA A 76 -2.93 -2.37 -3.07
CA ALA A 76 -3.15 -3.44 -4.04
C ALA A 76 -3.46 -2.80 -5.41
N PRO A 77 -3.13 -3.46 -6.55
CA PRO A 77 -3.07 -2.81 -7.85
C PRO A 77 -4.40 -2.16 -8.19
N ALA A 78 -4.32 -0.93 -8.70
CA ALA A 78 -5.40 -0.18 -9.29
C ALA A 78 -5.96 -0.92 -10.52
N THR A 79 -6.71 -2.00 -10.30
CA THR A 79 -7.95 -2.16 -11.05
C THR A 79 -8.74 -0.91 -10.73
N THR A 80 -9.32 -0.25 -11.73
CA THR A 80 -10.30 0.81 -11.51
C THR A 80 -11.42 0.23 -10.65
N VAL A 81 -11.25 0.26 -9.31
CA VAL A 81 -12.28 -0.11 -8.36
C VAL A 81 -13.26 1.04 -8.53
N LYS A 82 -14.26 0.83 -9.39
CA LYS A 82 -15.43 1.69 -9.44
C LYS A 82 -15.98 1.67 -8.03
N LYS A 83 -15.57 2.66 -7.23
CA LYS A 83 -16.07 2.89 -5.89
C LYS A 83 -17.59 2.83 -5.99
N LEU A 84 -18.20 2.14 -5.04
CA LEU A 84 -19.63 1.89 -5.03
C LEU A 84 -20.37 3.25 -5.03
N PRO A 85 -21.33 3.44 -5.95
CA PRO A 85 -22.15 4.65 -5.95
C PRO A 85 -23.03 4.70 -4.69
N SER A 86 -23.55 5.88 -4.36
CA SER A 86 -24.51 6.04 -3.26
C SER A 86 -25.70 5.10 -3.45
N GLY A 87 -26.12 4.44 -2.36
CA GLY A 87 -27.16 3.41 -2.35
C GLY A 87 -26.68 1.98 -2.63
N ALA A 88 -25.43 1.79 -3.08
CA ALA A 88 -24.91 0.44 -3.29
C ALA A 88 -24.64 -0.27 -1.95
N GLY A 89 -25.07 -1.53 -1.85
CA GLY A 89 -24.84 -2.36 -0.67
C GLY A 89 -23.37 -2.74 -0.51
N VAL A 90 -22.79 -2.39 0.63
CA VAL A 90 -21.40 -2.71 1.00
C VAL A 90 -21.28 -4.17 1.42
N ALA A 91 -22.31 -4.66 2.12
CA ALA A 91 -22.45 -6.01 2.63
C ALA A 91 -23.88 -6.52 2.41
N THR A 92 -24.03 -7.84 2.49
CA THR A 92 -25.33 -8.50 2.54
C THR A 92 -26.05 -8.17 3.86
N CYS A 93 -27.32 -8.51 3.99
CA CYS A 93 -28.08 -8.25 5.22
C CYS A 93 -27.51 -9.06 6.39
N ASP A 94 -27.03 -8.35 7.41
CA ASP A 94 -26.44 -8.87 8.63
C ASP A 94 -27.47 -8.99 9.75
N CYS A 95 -27.32 -10.06 10.53
CA CYS A 95 -28.11 -10.34 11.74
C CYS A 95 -27.33 -10.06 13.03
N GLN A 96 -26.18 -9.39 12.93
CA GLN A 96 -25.32 -9.08 14.08
C GLN A 96 -25.90 -7.91 14.89
N GLY A 97 -26.85 -8.24 15.77
CA GLY A 97 -27.40 -7.30 16.74
C GLY A 97 -28.28 -6.20 16.12
N THR A 98 -28.62 -5.22 16.95
CA THR A 98 -29.46 -4.08 16.57
C THR A 98 -28.56 -2.89 16.26
N VAL A 99 -28.57 -2.42 15.02
CA VAL A 99 -27.86 -1.20 14.62
C VAL A 99 -28.88 -0.10 14.34
N PRO A 100 -28.69 1.11 14.90
CA PRO A 100 -29.61 2.22 14.67
C PRO A 100 -29.60 2.61 13.19
N TYR A 101 -30.80 2.82 12.65
CA TYR A 101 -30.94 3.32 11.28
C TYR A 101 -30.25 4.66 11.11
N GLY A 102 -29.50 4.84 10.02
CA GLY A 102 -28.77 6.08 9.79
C GLY A 102 -27.35 6.10 10.36
N ASP A 103 -26.94 5.09 11.13
CA ASP A 103 -25.58 4.98 11.68
C ASP A 103 -24.53 5.04 10.55
N LYS A 104 -23.58 5.99 10.68
CA LYS A 104 -22.55 6.23 9.67
C LYS A 104 -21.24 5.57 10.09
N ALA A 105 -20.60 4.87 9.16
CA ALA A 105 -19.29 4.28 9.38
C ALA A 105 -18.35 4.53 8.20
N PRO A 106 -17.04 4.65 8.44
CA PRO A 106 -16.04 4.80 7.39
C PRO A 106 -16.02 3.55 6.50
N GLU A 107 -16.17 3.73 5.20
CA GLU A 107 -16.19 2.65 4.22
C GLU A 107 -15.42 3.04 2.95
N LEU A 108 -14.22 2.46 2.80
CA LEU A 108 -13.31 2.75 1.69
C LEU A 108 -13.86 2.29 0.33
N ARG A 109 -14.83 1.37 0.34
CA ARG A 109 -15.48 0.87 -0.87
C ARG A 109 -16.48 1.88 -1.45
N CYS A 110 -16.99 2.82 -0.64
CA CYS A 110 -17.96 3.82 -1.07
C CYS A 110 -17.28 5.05 -1.71
N GLN A 111 -17.93 5.68 -2.69
CA GLN A 111 -17.44 6.93 -3.28
C GLN A 111 -17.32 8.06 -2.25
N SER A 112 -18.32 8.17 -1.37
CA SER A 112 -18.37 9.12 -0.27
C SER A 112 -17.41 8.78 0.89
N GLY A 113 -16.79 7.60 0.88
CA GLY A 113 -15.97 7.11 1.99
C GLY A 113 -16.78 6.73 3.25
N VAL A 114 -18.11 6.78 3.18
CA VAL A 114 -19.01 6.48 4.29
C VAL A 114 -20.15 5.55 3.87
N SER A 115 -20.56 4.70 4.79
CA SER A 115 -21.73 3.83 4.66
C SER A 115 -22.73 4.10 5.76
N ILE A 116 -24.01 3.87 5.48
CA ILE A 116 -25.14 4.06 6.38
C ILE A 116 -25.80 2.71 6.67
N ALA A 117 -26.11 2.45 7.94
CA ALA A 117 -26.96 1.33 8.32
C ALA A 117 -28.40 1.53 7.85
N THR A 118 -28.89 0.60 7.02
CA THR A 118 -30.23 0.60 6.42
C THR A 118 -30.92 -0.73 6.72
N PRO A 119 -32.22 -0.74 7.07
CA PRO A 119 -32.95 -1.97 7.29
C PRO A 119 -33.03 -2.81 6.02
N CYS A 120 -32.95 -4.12 6.21
CA CYS A 120 -33.21 -5.12 5.20
C CYS A 120 -34.61 -5.70 5.35
N ALA A 121 -35.19 -6.11 4.22
CA ALA A 121 -36.32 -7.02 4.27
C ALA A 121 -35.84 -8.38 4.77
N GLY A 122 -36.44 -8.88 5.85
CA GLY A 122 -36.12 -10.19 6.41
C GLY A 122 -36.32 -10.25 7.92
N TYR A 123 -35.91 -11.36 8.51
CA TYR A 123 -36.05 -11.62 9.93
C TYR A 123 -34.85 -12.45 10.43
N CYS A 124 -34.24 -12.03 11.53
CA CYS A 124 -33.12 -12.74 12.14
C CYS A 124 -33.58 -13.57 13.36
N PRO A 125 -33.64 -14.91 13.26
CA PRO A 125 -33.93 -15.76 14.39
C PRO A 125 -32.73 -15.86 15.36
N PRO A 126 -32.94 -16.16 16.66
CA PRO A 126 -34.22 -16.37 17.36
C PRO A 126 -34.80 -15.09 17.98
N ARG A 127 -34.07 -13.97 17.95
CA ARG A 127 -34.41 -12.73 18.66
C ARG A 127 -35.40 -11.84 17.90
N GLY A 128 -35.65 -12.13 16.63
CA GLY A 128 -36.60 -11.40 15.79
C GLY A 128 -36.23 -9.96 15.50
N VAL A 129 -34.93 -9.68 15.50
CA VAL A 129 -34.41 -8.37 15.11
C VAL A 129 -34.51 -8.26 13.59
N ALA A 130 -34.93 -7.09 13.12
CA ALA A 130 -34.90 -6.78 11.70
C ALA A 130 -33.44 -6.79 11.22
N PRO A 131 -33.09 -7.57 10.17
CA PRO A 131 -31.76 -7.53 9.61
C PRO A 131 -31.43 -6.14 9.11
N TRP A 132 -30.15 -5.79 9.14
CA TRP A 132 -29.66 -4.51 8.66
C TRP A 132 -28.53 -4.75 7.66
N ARG A 133 -28.28 -3.79 6.78
CA ARG A 133 -27.10 -3.79 5.89
C ARG A 133 -26.48 -2.42 5.89
N ARG A 134 -25.22 -2.34 5.48
CA ARG A 134 -24.59 -1.05 5.17
C ARG A 134 -24.69 -0.75 3.69
N VAL A 135 -25.11 0.47 3.38
CA VAL A 135 -25.19 1.02 2.01
C VAL A 135 -24.32 2.26 1.92
N CYS A 136 -23.73 2.53 0.76
CA CYS A 136 -22.97 3.76 0.57
C CYS A 136 -23.86 4.99 0.67
N SER A 137 -23.40 6.04 1.36
CA SER A 137 -24.08 7.33 1.42
C SER A 137 -23.78 8.20 0.22
#